data_AF-A0A1I0UFJ5-F1
#
_entry.id   AF-A0A1I0UFJ5-F1
#
_cell.length_a   1.000
_cell.length_b   1.000
_cell.length_c   1.000
_cell.angle_alpha   90.00
_cell.angle_beta   90.00
_cell.angle_gamma   90.00
#
_symmetry.space_group_name_H-M   'P 1'
#
loop_
_entity.id
_entity.type
_entity.pdbx_description
1 polymer ?
#
loop_
_entity_poly.entity_id
_entity_poly.type
_entity_poly.pdbx_seq_one_letter_code
_entity_poly.pdbx_strand_id
1 'polypeptide(L)'
;MTGRNDISGLLGFIGRDEVWHERLQDAVAEHLLPALEEFDLDHDDLAELLGEQWSGVLWGCGFEDFLGRHYDDGNIVDLYLKRRGWKESVLNRAYFAALRDTPVSLYEVSDVRPGTSMVLRDLLTDTGPVTVREKSA
;
A
#
# COMPACT_ATOMS: atom_id res chain seq x y z
N MET A 1 8.71 -4.08 -22.42
CA MET A 1 8.05 -3.08 -21.56
C MET A 1 6.92 -3.77 -20.81
N THR A 2 7.16 -4.26 -19.60
CA THR A 2 6.07 -4.74 -18.73
C THR A 2 5.65 -3.55 -17.88
N GLY A 3 4.43 -3.05 -18.10
CA GLY A 3 3.90 -1.89 -17.39
C GLY A 3 3.84 -2.13 -15.88
N ARG A 4 3.94 -1.06 -15.11
CA ARG A 4 3.60 -1.02 -13.68
C ARG A 4 2.25 -1.71 -13.48
N ASN A 5 2.09 -2.51 -12.42
CA ASN A 5 0.79 -3.11 -12.10
C ASN A 5 -0.23 -1.98 -11.96
N ASP A 6 -1.29 -2.03 -12.77
CA ASP A 6 -2.29 -0.99 -12.83
C ASP A 6 -3.33 -1.20 -11.73
N ILE A 7 -3.39 -0.29 -10.76
CA ILE A 7 -4.30 -0.33 -9.62
C ILE A 7 -5.60 0.45 -9.86
N SER A 8 -5.73 1.12 -11.01
CA SER A 8 -6.86 2.03 -11.30
C SER A 8 -8.21 1.32 -11.25
N GLY A 9 -8.26 0.06 -11.67
CA GLY A 9 -9.47 -0.77 -11.60
C GLY A 9 -9.95 -1.02 -10.18
N LEU A 10 -9.03 -1.29 -9.26
CA LEU A 10 -9.30 -1.50 -7.84
C LEU A 10 -9.72 -0.20 -7.17
N LEU A 11 -9.00 0.90 -7.40
CA LEU A 11 -9.35 2.22 -6.86
C LEU A 11 -10.74 2.66 -7.32
N GLY A 12 -11.03 2.52 -8.62
CA GLY A 12 -12.35 2.83 -9.16
C GLY A 12 -13.45 1.86 -8.73
N PHE A 13 -13.10 0.68 -8.18
CA PHE A 13 -14.08 -0.21 -7.55
C PHE A 13 -14.39 0.23 -6.13
N ILE A 14 -13.36 0.53 -5.34
CA ILE A 14 -13.48 1.05 -3.97
C ILE A 14 -14.28 2.35 -3.97
N GLY A 15 -13.91 3.33 -4.78
CA GLY A 15 -14.55 4.64 -4.80
C GLY A 15 -16.01 4.66 -5.31
N ARG A 16 -16.56 3.54 -5.77
CA ARG A 16 -17.97 3.43 -6.18
C ARG A 16 -18.86 2.80 -5.12
N ASP A 17 -18.27 2.21 -4.08
CA ASP A 17 -18.99 1.56 -2.99
C ASP A 17 -18.73 2.35 -1.71
N GLU A 18 -19.79 2.97 -1.18
CA GLU A 18 -19.70 3.92 -0.06
C GLU A 18 -19.03 3.30 1.16
N VAL A 19 -19.40 2.07 1.52
CA VAL A 19 -18.85 1.37 2.69
C VAL A 19 -17.34 1.13 2.53
N TRP A 20 -16.90 0.68 1.36
CA TRP A 20 -15.47 0.44 1.14
C TRP A 20 -14.67 1.72 0.97
N HIS A 21 -15.29 2.77 0.44
CA HIS A 21 -14.68 4.08 0.35
C HIS A 21 -14.44 4.68 1.74
N GLU A 22 -15.44 4.65 2.62
CA GLU A 22 -15.34 5.10 4.00
C GLU A 22 -14.26 4.31 4.76
N ARG A 23 -14.27 2.97 4.68
CA ARG A 23 -13.24 2.14 5.33
C ARG A 23 -11.82 2.44 4.87
N LEU A 24 -11.63 2.86 3.61
CA LEU A 24 -10.32 3.32 3.14
C LEU A 24 -9.96 4.67 3.78
N GLN A 25 -10.91 5.60 3.91
CA GLN A 25 -10.66 6.87 4.61
C GLN A 25 -10.32 6.63 6.08
N ASP A 26 -11.07 5.75 6.75
CA ASP A 26 -10.83 5.38 8.15
C ASP A 26 -9.44 4.78 8.34
N ALA A 27 -9.05 3.84 7.47
CA ALA A 27 -7.71 3.24 7.54
C ALA A 27 -6.60 4.29 7.37
N VAL A 28 -6.74 5.21 6.42
CA VAL A 28 -5.77 6.31 6.24
C VAL A 28 -5.77 7.24 7.45
N ALA A 29 -6.95 7.58 7.97
CA ALA A 29 -7.09 8.45 9.12
C ALA A 29 -6.46 7.86 10.40
N GLU A 30 -6.61 6.55 10.64
CA GLU A 30 -5.98 5.86 11.77
C GLU A 30 -4.45 5.98 11.77
N HIS A 31 -3.81 6.05 10.59
CA HIS A 31 -2.35 6.24 10.49
C HIS A 31 -1.93 7.70 10.70
N LEU A 32 -2.77 8.66 10.31
CA LEU A 32 -2.38 10.08 10.25
C LEU A 32 -2.90 10.91 11.43
N LEU A 33 -4.16 10.73 11.82
CA LEU A 33 -4.83 11.55 12.84
C LEU A 33 -4.05 11.59 14.17
N PRO A 34 -3.52 10.49 14.71
CA PRO A 34 -2.80 10.56 15.99
C PRO A 34 -1.57 11.48 15.92
N ALA A 35 -0.86 11.49 14.80
CA ALA A 35 0.28 12.38 14.61
C ALA A 35 -0.18 13.82 14.38
N LEU A 36 -1.21 14.02 13.55
CA LEU A 36 -1.77 15.35 13.29
C LEU A 36 -2.26 16.02 14.58
N GLU A 37 -2.99 15.29 15.43
CA GLU A 37 -3.48 15.78 16.71
C GLU A 37 -2.34 16.11 17.70
N GLU A 38 -1.31 15.25 17.80
CA GLU A 38 -0.16 15.47 18.69
C GLU A 38 0.61 16.75 18.33
N PHE A 39 0.68 17.08 17.03
CA PHE A 39 1.41 18.24 16.54
C PHE A 39 0.51 19.46 16.25
N ASP A 40 -0.79 19.39 16.54
CA ASP A 40 -1.78 20.44 16.23
C ASP A 40 -1.74 20.86 14.75
N LEU A 41 -1.72 19.86 13.86
CA LEU A 41 -1.63 20.02 12.41
C LEU A 41 -2.93 19.61 11.74
N ASP A 42 -3.31 20.35 10.70
CA ASP A 42 -4.31 19.91 9.74
C ASP A 42 -3.66 19.02 8.67
N HIS A 43 -4.47 18.22 7.95
CA HIS A 43 -3.96 17.39 6.86
C HIS A 43 -3.29 18.21 5.74
N ASP A 44 -3.83 19.40 5.47
CA ASP A 44 -3.32 20.31 4.45
C ASP A 44 -1.93 20.87 4.79
N ASP A 45 -1.56 20.91 6.09
CA ASP A 45 -0.26 21.38 6.55
C ASP A 45 0.88 20.39 6.20
N LEU A 46 0.56 19.11 5.99
CA LEU A 46 1.56 18.08 5.66
C LEU A 46 2.31 18.39 4.37
N ALA A 47 1.63 18.98 3.38
CA ALA A 47 2.24 19.33 2.11
C ALA A 47 3.27 20.44 2.28
N GLU A 48 2.99 21.43 3.13
CA GLU A 48 3.93 22.51 3.45
C GLU A 48 5.10 21.99 4.30
N LEU A 49 4.83 21.12 5.28
CA LEU A 49 5.82 20.64 6.24
C LEU A 49 6.79 19.61 5.64
N LEU A 50 6.27 18.63 4.90
CA LEU A 50 7.05 17.50 4.38
C LEU A 50 7.41 17.67 2.90
N GLY A 51 6.60 18.44 2.17
CA GLY A 51 6.64 18.58 0.72
C GLY A 51 5.51 17.82 0.04
N GLU A 52 4.97 18.40 -1.04
CA GLU A 52 3.77 17.94 -1.75
C GLU A 52 3.80 16.46 -2.17
N GLN A 53 4.99 15.92 -2.46
CA GLN A 53 5.15 14.51 -2.82
C GLN A 53 4.76 13.53 -1.69
N TRP A 54 4.83 13.94 -0.42
CA TRP A 54 4.65 13.03 0.71
C TRP A 54 3.19 12.76 1.04
N SER A 55 2.27 13.68 0.75
CA SER A 55 0.83 13.44 0.97
C SER A 55 0.35 12.20 0.23
N GLY A 56 0.80 12.02 -1.02
CA GLY A 56 0.49 10.81 -1.81
C GLY A 56 1.17 9.53 -1.28
N VAL A 57 2.38 9.65 -0.73
CA VAL A 57 3.10 8.51 -0.14
C VAL A 57 2.41 8.03 1.14
N LEU A 58 2.06 8.97 2.03
CA LEU A 58 1.37 8.71 3.29
C LEU A 58 -0.02 8.10 3.05
N TRP A 59 -0.77 8.64 2.10
CA TRP A 59 -2.04 8.03 1.67
C TRP A 59 -1.83 6.61 1.14
N GLY A 60 -0.77 6.39 0.36
CA GLY A 60 -0.38 5.08 -0.14
C GLY A 60 -0.14 4.06 0.97
N CYS A 61 0.49 4.46 2.07
CA CYS A 61 0.71 3.60 3.23
C CYS A 61 -0.62 3.13 3.86
N GLY A 62 -1.56 4.05 4.10
CA GLY A 62 -2.87 3.70 4.62
C GLY A 62 -3.70 2.85 3.64
N PHE A 63 -3.56 3.11 2.33
CA PHE A 63 -4.17 2.28 1.30
C PHE A 63 -3.62 0.85 1.31
N GLU A 64 -2.30 0.66 1.40
CA GLU A 64 -1.68 -0.67 1.43
C GLU A 64 -2.10 -1.46 2.68
N ASP A 65 -2.16 -0.81 3.86
CA ASP A 65 -2.71 -1.41 5.07
C ASP A 65 -4.18 -1.83 4.88
N PHE A 66 -5.01 -0.94 4.33
CA PHE A 66 -6.42 -1.22 4.04
C PHE A 66 -6.62 -2.46 3.17
N LEU A 67 -5.73 -2.72 2.20
CA LEU A 67 -5.82 -3.92 1.37
C LEU A 67 -5.61 -5.22 2.15
N GLY A 68 -4.89 -5.18 3.27
CA GLY A 68 -4.67 -6.33 4.15
C GLY A 68 -5.72 -6.51 5.26
N ARG A 69 -6.59 -5.51 5.50
CA ARG A 69 -7.60 -5.58 6.56
C ARG A 69 -8.73 -6.56 6.23
N HIS A 70 -9.19 -7.28 7.26
CA HIS A 70 -10.34 -8.17 7.18
C HIS A 70 -11.48 -7.66 8.06
N TYR A 71 -12.64 -7.43 7.46
CA TYR A 71 -13.87 -7.04 8.13
C TYR A 71 -14.84 -8.23 8.21
N ASP A 72 -15.95 -8.08 8.94
CA ASP A 72 -16.96 -9.14 9.08
C ASP A 72 -17.56 -9.60 7.74
N ASP A 73 -17.63 -8.70 6.75
CA ASP A 73 -18.09 -8.97 5.39
C ASP A 73 -16.96 -9.31 4.41
N GLY A 74 -15.73 -9.47 4.92
CA GLY A 74 -14.56 -9.97 4.20
C GLY A 74 -13.48 -8.92 3.93
N ASN A 75 -12.70 -9.14 2.88
CA ASN A 75 -11.61 -8.28 2.46
C ASN A 75 -11.88 -7.68 1.06
N ILE A 76 -11.44 -6.44 0.84
CA ILE A 76 -11.70 -5.70 -0.39
C ILE A 76 -11.04 -6.33 -1.62
N VAL A 77 -9.83 -6.87 -1.49
CA VAL A 77 -9.12 -7.54 -2.58
C VAL A 77 -9.89 -8.80 -3.00
N ASP A 78 -10.33 -9.60 -2.04
CA ASP A 78 -11.13 -10.80 -2.31
C ASP A 78 -12.43 -10.46 -3.03
N LEU A 79 -13.13 -9.44 -2.54
CA LEU A 79 -14.36 -8.95 -3.17
C LEU A 79 -14.11 -8.44 -4.59
N TYR A 80 -13.06 -7.66 -4.79
CA TYR A 80 -12.66 -7.11 -6.08
C TYR A 80 -12.35 -8.22 -7.07
N LEU A 81 -11.46 -9.15 -6.71
CA LEU A 81 -11.04 -10.25 -7.57
C LEU A 81 -12.21 -11.17 -7.91
N LYS A 82 -13.12 -11.42 -6.96
CA LYS A 82 -14.34 -12.20 -7.21
C LYS A 82 -15.26 -11.54 -8.24
N ARG A 83 -15.45 -10.21 -8.19
CA ARG A 83 -16.39 -9.49 -9.07
C ARG A 83 -15.77 -9.04 -10.40
N ARG A 84 -14.49 -8.69 -10.40
CA ARG A 84 -13.79 -8.00 -11.49
C ARG A 84 -12.47 -8.65 -11.90
N GLY A 85 -11.98 -9.66 -11.19
CA GLY A 85 -10.69 -10.29 -11.50
C GLY A 85 -10.59 -10.88 -12.90
N TRP A 86 -11.70 -11.19 -13.58
CA TRP A 86 -11.67 -11.63 -14.98
C TRP A 86 -11.26 -10.52 -15.97
N LYS A 87 -11.37 -9.23 -15.58
CA LYS A 87 -10.88 -8.08 -16.34
C LYS A 87 -9.41 -7.75 -16.07
N GLU A 88 -8.80 -8.42 -15.09
CA GLU A 88 -7.43 -8.18 -14.67
C GLU A 88 -6.44 -9.08 -15.38
N SER A 89 -5.23 -8.57 -15.59
CA SER A 89 -4.11 -9.40 -16.03
C SER A 89 -3.74 -10.43 -14.96
N VAL A 90 -3.08 -11.52 -15.36
CA VAL A 90 -2.55 -12.52 -14.40
C VAL A 90 -1.63 -11.84 -13.37
N LEU A 91 -0.79 -10.91 -13.83
CA LEU A 91 0.14 -10.17 -12.98
C LEU A 91 -0.58 -9.28 -11.97
N ASN A 92 -1.60 -8.52 -12.39
CA ASN A 92 -2.37 -7.67 -11.47
C ASN A 92 -3.09 -8.51 -10.41
N ARG A 93 -3.71 -9.64 -10.79
CA ARG A 93 -4.36 -10.53 -9.81
C ARG A 93 -3.38 -11.06 -8.77
N ALA A 94 -2.21 -11.53 -9.20
CA ALA A 94 -1.18 -12.01 -8.30
C ALA A 94 -0.65 -10.89 -7.39
N TYR A 95 -0.48 -9.69 -7.96
CA TYR A 95 -0.06 -8.51 -7.21
C TYR A 95 -1.05 -8.12 -6.12
N PHE A 96 -2.35 -8.04 -6.44
CA PHE A 96 -3.37 -7.71 -5.43
C PHE A 96 -3.46 -8.77 -4.34
N ALA A 97 -3.44 -10.06 -4.70
CA ALA A 97 -3.43 -11.13 -3.71
C ALA A 97 -2.19 -11.06 -2.80
N ALA A 98 -1.02 -10.72 -3.35
CA ALA A 98 0.18 -10.52 -2.56
C ALA A 98 0.06 -9.32 -1.61
N LEU A 99 -0.47 -8.19 -2.07
CA LEU A 99 -0.70 -7.01 -1.24
C LEU A 99 -1.64 -7.30 -0.06
N ARG A 100 -2.72 -8.06 -0.29
CA ARG A 100 -3.64 -8.51 0.77
C ARG A 100 -2.93 -9.28 1.89
N ASP A 101 -1.95 -10.10 1.52
CA ASP A 101 -1.25 -10.99 2.47
C ASP A 101 0.04 -10.36 3.02
N THR A 102 0.39 -9.14 2.61
CA THR A 102 1.63 -8.47 3.03
C THR A 102 1.32 -7.47 4.15
N PRO A 103 1.78 -7.70 5.38
CA PRO A 103 1.64 -6.71 6.44
C PRO A 103 2.51 -5.49 6.14
N VAL A 104 2.04 -4.31 6.56
CA VAL A 104 2.87 -3.09 6.56
C VAL A 104 4.07 -3.32 7.46
N SER A 105 5.25 -2.99 6.94
CA SER A 105 6.51 -3.12 7.68
C SER A 105 7.49 -2.01 7.32
N LEU A 106 8.48 -1.78 8.19
CA LEU A 106 9.56 -0.81 7.99
C LEU A 106 10.83 -1.56 7.63
N TYR A 107 11.36 -1.29 6.43
CA TYR A 107 12.57 -1.94 5.95
C TYR A 107 13.76 -0.99 5.94
N GLU A 108 14.87 -1.44 6.53
CA GLU A 108 16.18 -0.84 6.33
C GLU A 108 16.82 -1.39 5.05
N VAL A 109 17.34 -0.49 4.21
CA VAL A 109 18.21 -0.88 3.09
C VAL A 109 19.63 -1.07 3.62
N SER A 110 20.04 -2.31 3.85
CA SER A 110 21.29 -2.63 4.54
C SER A 110 22.50 -2.84 3.63
N ASP A 111 22.29 -3.21 2.36
CA ASP A 111 23.33 -3.36 1.35
C ASP A 111 22.79 -3.00 -0.03
N VAL A 112 23.55 -2.26 -0.83
CA VAL A 112 23.17 -1.81 -2.18
C VAL A 112 24.28 -2.16 -3.17
N ARG A 113 23.93 -2.91 -4.20
CA ARG A 113 24.74 -3.19 -5.39
C ARG A 113 24.07 -2.53 -6.60
N PRO A 114 24.50 -1.33 -7.00
CA PRO A 114 23.89 -0.60 -8.10
C PRO A 114 23.85 -1.43 -9.39
N GLY A 115 22.71 -1.44 -10.09
CA GLY A 115 22.56 -2.22 -11.31
C GLY A 115 22.29 -3.71 -11.06
N THR A 116 22.12 -4.14 -9.80
CA THR A 116 22.07 -5.57 -9.45
C THR A 116 21.04 -5.88 -8.37
N SER A 117 21.22 -5.37 -7.16
CA SER A 117 20.39 -5.77 -6.02
C SER A 117 20.50 -4.85 -4.83
N MET A 118 19.54 -4.92 -3.93
CA MET A 118 19.62 -4.42 -2.56
C MET A 118 19.19 -5.49 -1.55
N VAL A 119 19.64 -5.37 -0.31
CA VAL A 119 19.18 -6.18 0.81
C VAL A 119 18.28 -5.32 1.69
N LEU A 120 17.07 -5.83 1.95
CA LEU A 120 16.08 -5.23 2.84
C LEU A 120 16.02 -6.04 4.13
N ARG A 121 16.18 -5.37 5.26
CA ARG A 121 16.00 -5.94 6.59
C ARG A 121 14.74 -5.39 7.21
N ASP A 122 13.82 -6.27 7.57
CA ASP A 122 12.63 -5.88 8.32
C ASP A 122 13.03 -5.43 9.74
N LEU A 123 12.55 -4.27 10.17
CA LEU A 123 12.81 -3.69 11.49
C LEU A 123 11.67 -3.94 12.50
N LEU A 124 10.50 -4.37 12.04
CA LEU A 124 9.29 -4.57 12.85
C LEU A 124 8.95 -6.04 13.07
N THR A 125 9.47 -6.94 12.24
CA THR A 125 9.27 -8.38 12.36
C THR A 125 10.60 -9.13 12.45
N ASP A 126 10.57 -10.35 12.99
CA ASP A 126 11.75 -11.23 13.10
C ASP A 126 12.10 -11.94 11.77
N THR A 127 11.60 -11.43 10.64
CA THR A 127 11.84 -12.03 9.33
C THR A 127 13.28 -11.80 8.89
N GLY A 128 13.90 -12.84 8.32
CA GLY A 128 15.26 -12.73 7.79
C GLY A 128 15.38 -11.70 6.64
N PRO A 129 16.56 -11.10 6.41
CA PRO A 129 16.76 -10.14 5.32
C PRO A 129 16.42 -10.74 3.94
N VAL A 130 15.85 -9.91 3.07
CA VAL A 130 15.46 -10.29 1.71
C VAL A 130 16.32 -9.54 0.69
N THR A 131 16.88 -10.26 -0.29
CA THR A 131 17.55 -9.62 -1.44
C THR A 131 16.55 -9.31 -2.54
N VAL A 132 16.34 -8.03 -2.80
CA VAL A 132 15.60 -7.53 -3.96
C VAL A 132 16.58 -7.38 -5.12
N ARG A 133 16.27 -7.99 -6.26
CA ARG A 133 17.10 -7.88 -7.47
C ARG A 133 16.49 -6.88 -8.44
N GLU A 134 17.33 -6.10 -9.09
CA GLU A 134 16.90 -5.28 -10.21
C GLU A 134 16.41 -6.18 -11.34
N LYS A 135 15.31 -5.79 -11.97
CA LYS A 135 14.69 -6.58 -13.04
C LYS A 135 15.55 -6.67 -14.31
N SER A 136 16.52 -5.76 -14.46
CA SER A 136 17.49 -5.72 -15.56
C SER A 136 18.73 -6.60 -15.34
N ALA A 137 18.90 -7.17 -14.14
CA ALA A 137 20.05 -7.99 -13.75
C ALA A 137 19.83 -9.49 -13.98
#